data_AF-A0A7J4J5B2-F1
#
_entry.id   AF-A0A7J4J5B2-F1
#
_cell.length_a   1.000
_cell.length_b   1.000
_cell.length_c   1.000
_cell.angle_alpha   90.00
_cell.angle_beta   90.00
_cell.angle_gamma   90.00
#
_symmetry.space_group_name_H-M   'P 1'
#
loop_
_entity.id
_entity.type
_entity.pdbx_description
1 polymer ?
#
loop_
_entity_poly.entity_id
_entity_poly.type
_entity_poly.pdbx_seq_one_letter_code
_entity_poly.pdbx_strand_id
1 'polypeptide(L)'
;MTQKLLSEIVFWIHLPIVLLWFGLFLVPASVWSGRIAFHFWFIVTILVLQFLWSVVVFRRVDIICPLTTLLQYLRGYPQKDKRNYGHSFIAELLKRLHLKMSFKAVNLLLLGTLVLIIIEYVWLRS
;
A
#
# COMPACT_ATOMS: atom_id res chain seq x y z
N MET A 1 17.16 -4.70 -21.25
CA MET A 1 15.83 -4.62 -20.60
C MET A 1 15.32 -3.20 -20.73
N THR A 2 14.13 -2.96 -21.29
CA THR A 2 13.62 -1.58 -21.48
C THR A 2 13.10 -1.02 -20.15
N GLN A 3 13.25 0.29 -19.91
CA GLN A 3 12.71 0.97 -18.71
C GLN A 3 11.21 0.68 -18.50
N LYS A 4 10.48 0.53 -19.60
CA LYS A 4 9.06 0.12 -19.61
C LYS A 4 8.85 -1.23 -18.91
N LEU A 5 9.65 -2.25 -19.23
CA LEU A 5 9.53 -3.57 -18.61
C LEU A 5 9.85 -3.53 -17.11
N LEU A 6 10.88 -2.77 -16.71
CA LEU A 6 11.23 -2.62 -15.29
C LEU A 6 10.13 -1.90 -14.51
N SER A 7 9.53 -0.85 -15.09
CA SER A 7 8.40 -0.15 -14.48
C SER A 7 7.19 -1.06 -14.29
N GLU A 8 6.91 -1.95 -15.24
CA GLU A 8 5.84 -2.94 -15.11
C GLU A 8 6.13 -3.97 -14.01
N ILE A 9 7.36 -4.48 -13.93
CA ILE A 9 7.77 -5.38 -12.85
C ILE A 9 7.56 -4.73 -11.48
N VAL A 10 8.01 -3.49 -11.29
CA VAL A 10 7.84 -2.75 -10.02
C VAL A 10 6.35 -2.51 -9.71
N PHE A 11 5.53 -2.26 -10.73
CA PHE A 11 4.09 -2.15 -10.55
C PHE A 11 3.51 -3.47 -10.03
N TRP A 12 3.79 -4.60 -10.68
CA TRP A 12 3.26 -5.90 -10.27
C TRP A 12 3.78 -6.39 -8.91
N ILE A 13 4.97 -5.96 -8.48
CA ILE A 13 5.49 -6.26 -7.13
C ILE A 13 4.63 -5.64 -6.02
N HIS A 14 3.93 -4.53 -6.26
CA HIS A 14 3.00 -3.99 -5.26
C HIS A 14 1.77 -4.87 -5.09
N LEU A 15 1.36 -5.62 -6.12
CA LEU A 15 0.11 -6.36 -6.10
C LEU A 15 0.08 -7.41 -4.97
N PRO A 16 1.10 -8.27 -4.76
CA PRO A 16 1.13 -9.17 -3.61
C PRO A 16 0.98 -8.48 -2.26
N ILE A 17 1.54 -7.27 -2.08
CA ILE A 17 1.45 -6.52 -0.82
C ILE A 17 -0.01 -6.11 -0.57
N VAL A 18 -0.68 -5.59 -1.60
CA VAL A 18 -2.10 -5.20 -1.52
C VAL A 18 -3.01 -6.42 -1.37
N LEU A 19 -2.73 -7.50 -2.09
CA LEU A 19 -3.46 -8.76 -1.95
C LEU A 19 -3.28 -9.36 -0.56
N LEU A 20 -2.09 -9.27 0.04
CA LEU A 20 -1.87 -9.75 1.40
C LEU A 20 -2.64 -8.89 2.41
N TRP A 21 -2.64 -7.56 2.25
CA TRP A 21 -3.44 -6.66 3.08
C TRP A 21 -4.92 -7.06 3.07
N PHE A 22 -5.56 -7.12 1.91
CA PHE A 22 -6.99 -7.44 1.87
C PHE A 22 -7.30 -8.93 2.09
N GLY A 23 -6.43 -9.81 1.58
CA GLY A 23 -6.61 -11.25 1.63
C GLY A 23 -6.52 -11.82 3.05
N LEU A 24 -5.76 -11.20 3.95
CA LEU A 24 -5.69 -11.65 5.34
C LEU A 24 -7.04 -11.56 6.06
N PHE A 25 -7.96 -10.67 5.66
CA PHE A 25 -9.32 -10.67 6.21
C PHE A 25 -10.09 -11.95 5.89
N LEU A 26 -9.79 -12.61 4.76
CA LEU A 26 -10.49 -13.81 4.29
C LEU A 26 -9.98 -15.10 4.93
N VAL A 27 -8.79 -15.07 5.55
CA VAL A 27 -8.23 -16.23 6.26
C VAL A 27 -8.87 -16.29 7.64
N PRO A 28 -9.65 -17.32 8.00
CA PRO A 28 -10.26 -17.37 9.33
C PRO A 28 -9.20 -17.65 10.41
N ALA A 29 -9.42 -17.12 11.62
CA ALA A 29 -8.52 -17.33 12.76
C ALA A 29 -8.38 -18.80 13.17
N SER A 30 -9.36 -19.64 12.83
CA SER A 30 -9.29 -21.10 13.04
C SER A 30 -8.20 -21.78 12.21
N VAL A 31 -7.89 -21.25 11.03
CA VAL A 31 -6.82 -21.77 10.15
C VAL A 31 -5.47 -21.19 10.55
N TRP A 32 -5.43 -19.93 10.98
CA TRP A 32 -4.21 -19.27 11.43
C TRP A 32 -4.46 -18.38 12.65
N SER A 33 -4.19 -18.93 13.84
CA SER A 33 -4.41 -18.26 15.13
C SER A 33 -3.60 -16.96 15.29
N GLY A 34 -2.39 -16.90 14.71
CA GLY A 34 -1.53 -15.71 14.72
C GLY A 34 -1.87 -14.66 13.68
N ARG A 35 -2.86 -14.89 12.81
CA ARG A 35 -3.19 -14.04 11.65
C ARG A 35 -3.46 -12.59 12.04
N ILE A 36 -4.26 -12.34 13.09
CA ILE A 36 -4.64 -10.98 13.51
C ILE A 36 -3.40 -10.18 13.90
N ALA A 37 -2.53 -10.77 14.73
CA ALA A 37 -1.29 -10.13 15.15
C ALA A 37 -0.35 -9.89 13.95
N PHE A 38 -0.21 -10.90 13.07
CA PHE A 38 0.58 -10.75 11.85
C PHE A 38 0.05 -9.63 10.96
N HIS A 39 -1.27 -9.57 10.74
CA HIS A 39 -1.91 -8.57 9.90
C HIS A 39 -1.69 -7.15 10.44
N PHE A 40 -1.85 -6.96 11.75
CA PHE A 40 -1.58 -5.69 12.41
C PHE A 40 -0.13 -5.25 12.23
N TRP A 41 0.83 -6.12 12.59
CA TRP A 41 2.26 -5.78 12.50
C TRP A 41 2.73 -5.60 11.07
N PHE A 42 2.17 -6.33 10.11
CA PHE A 42 2.42 -6.15 8.68
C PHE A 42 2.05 -4.73 8.23
N ILE A 43 0.84 -4.27 8.54
CA ILE A 43 0.39 -2.92 8.15
C ILE A 43 1.16 -1.82 8.89
N VAL A 44 1.40 -1.99 10.20
CA VAL A 44 2.23 -1.04 10.98
C VAL A 44 3.63 -0.94 10.37
N THR A 45 4.26 -2.06 10.03
CA THR A 45 5.59 -2.08 9.42
C THR A 45 5.59 -1.35 8.08
N ILE A 46 4.59 -1.60 7.23
CA ILE A 46 4.46 -0.88 5.96
C ILE A 46 4.32 0.62 6.19
N LEU A 47 3.43 1.06 7.08
CA LEU A 47 3.23 2.49 7.36
C LEU A 47 4.50 3.15 7.90
N VAL A 48 5.20 2.50 8.83
CA VAL A 48 6.48 2.98 9.36
C VAL A 48 7.52 3.10 8.25
N LEU A 49 7.65 2.11 7.37
CA LEU A 49 8.58 2.17 6.24
C LEU A 49 8.26 3.31 5.28
N GLN A 50 6.98 3.52 4.96
CA GLN A 50 6.54 4.61 4.08
C GLN A 50 6.75 5.99 4.72
N PHE A 51 6.50 6.10 6.02
CA PHE A 51 6.76 7.30 6.79
C PHE A 51 8.26 7.61 6.86
N LEU A 52 9.09 6.64 7.23
CA LEU A 52 10.55 6.79 7.27
C LEU A 52 11.10 7.17 5.91
N TRP A 53 10.62 6.55 4.83
CA TRP A 53 11.01 6.91 3.47
C TRP A 53 10.68 8.38 3.14
N SER A 54 9.47 8.81 3.48
CA SER A 54 9.04 10.20 3.31
C SER A 54 9.93 11.18 4.08
N VAL A 55 10.25 10.88 5.34
CA VAL A 55 11.09 11.74 6.17
C VAL A 55 12.54 11.75 5.68
N VAL A 56 13.12 10.60 5.34
CA VAL A 56 14.54 10.49 4.97
C VAL A 56 14.80 11.07 3.59
N VAL A 57 13.99 10.71 2.59
CA VAL A 57 14.22 11.07 1.18
C VAL A 57 13.58 12.40 0.82
N PHE A 58 12.36 12.65 1.29
CA PHE A 58 11.59 13.82 0.92
C PHE A 58 11.61 14.92 1.97
N ARG A 59 12.08 14.64 3.20
CA ARG A 59 12.08 15.58 4.33
C ARG A 59 10.68 16.12 4.60
N ARG A 60 9.68 15.24 4.54
CA ARG A 60 8.26 15.54 4.72
C ARG A 60 7.60 14.60 5.72
N VAL A 61 6.59 15.11 6.41
CA VAL A 61 5.75 14.34 7.34
C VAL A 61 4.52 13.87 6.56
N ASP A 62 4.69 12.81 5.78
CA ASP A 62 3.67 12.23 4.91
C ASP A 62 3.91 10.71 4.76
N ILE A 63 2.96 9.98 4.19
CA ILE A 63 3.07 8.54 3.93
C ILE A 63 3.35 8.34 2.43
N ILE A 64 4.61 8.02 2.09
CA ILE A 64 5.05 7.88 0.69
C ILE A 64 5.57 6.47 0.46
N CYS A 65 4.95 5.76 -0.48
CA CYS A 65 5.39 4.42 -0.85
C CYS A 65 6.75 4.45 -1.60
N PRO A 66 7.79 3.75 -1.11
CA PRO A 66 9.08 3.65 -1.79
C PRO A 66 8.95 3.02 -3.18
N LEU A 67 8.12 1.99 -3.31
CA LEU A 67 7.92 1.30 -4.59
C LEU A 67 7.17 2.20 -5.58
N THR A 68 6.24 3.05 -5.13
CA THR A 68 5.60 4.06 -5.99
C THR A 68 6.60 5.13 -6.42
N THR A 69 7.47 5.56 -5.52
CA THR A 69 8.58 6.49 -5.84
C THR A 69 9.48 5.89 -6.92
N LEU A 70 9.88 4.62 -6.76
CA LEU A 70 10.70 3.90 -7.73
C LEU A 70 9.98 3.74 -9.08
N LEU A 71 8.70 3.39 -9.07
CA LEU A 71 7.88 3.28 -10.28
C LEU A 71 7.87 4.57 -11.10
N GLN A 72 7.64 5.71 -10.44
CA GLN A 72 7.60 7.01 -11.10
C GLN A 72 8.99 7.43 -11.59
N TYR A 73 10.04 7.15 -10.81
CA TYR A 73 11.42 7.34 -11.25
C TYR A 73 11.74 6.56 -12.53
N LEU A 74 11.34 5.29 -12.60
CA LEU A 74 11.50 4.44 -13.78
C LEU A 74 10.69 4.91 -15.00
N ARG A 75 9.65 5.72 -14.78
CA ARG A 75 8.86 6.38 -15.83
C ARG A 75 9.44 7.72 -16.28
N GLY A 76 10.60 8.10 -15.75
CA GLY A 76 11.30 9.34 -16.10
C GLY A 76 10.93 10.55 -15.26
N TYR A 77 10.14 10.38 -14.19
CA TYR A 77 9.84 11.48 -13.29
C TYR A 77 10.97 11.69 -12.26
N PRO A 78 11.25 12.95 -11.87
CA PRO A 78 12.17 13.22 -10.77
C PRO A 78 11.74 12.52 -9.49
N GLN A 79 12.71 12.07 -8.69
CA GLN A 79 12.44 11.38 -7.41
C GLN A 79 11.59 12.24 -6.46
N LYS A 80 11.69 13.58 -6.53
CA LYS A 80 10.93 14.54 -5.70
C LYS A 80 9.72 15.18 -6.43
N ASP A 81 9.17 14.54 -7.47
CA ASP A 81 8.00 15.05 -8.20
C ASP A 81 6.74 15.02 -7.33
N LYS A 82 5.86 16.02 -7.50
CA LYS A 82 4.57 16.13 -6.77
C LYS A 82 3.63 14.94 -7.02
N ARG A 83 3.80 14.25 -8.15
CA ARG A 83 3.03 13.05 -8.49
C ARG A 83 3.35 11.88 -7.56
N ASN A 84 4.50 11.86 -6.89
CA ASN A 84 4.85 10.78 -5.95
C ASN A 84 3.99 10.81 -4.68
N TYR A 85 3.41 11.96 -4.32
CA TYR A 85 2.50 12.10 -3.16
C TYR A 85 1.04 11.85 -3.53
N GLY A 86 0.64 12.16 -4.78
CA GLY A 86 -0.74 12.04 -5.25
C GLY A 86 -1.07 10.72 -5.94
N HIS A 87 -0.11 9.81 -6.06
CA HIS A 87 -0.27 8.56 -6.79
C HIS A 87 -0.65 7.42 -5.85
N SER A 88 -1.82 6.82 -6.09
CA SER A 88 -2.25 5.61 -5.41
C SER A 88 -2.10 4.41 -6.35
N PHE A 89 -1.32 3.41 -5.93
CA PHE A 89 -1.20 2.15 -6.66
C PHE A 89 -2.56 1.51 -6.90
N ILE A 90 -3.46 1.52 -5.89
CA ILE A 90 -4.80 0.94 -6.01
C ILE A 90 -5.62 1.71 -7.06
N ALA A 91 -5.53 3.04 -7.09
CA ALA A 91 -6.21 3.82 -8.11
C ALA A 91 -5.68 3.53 -9.53
N GLU A 92 -4.36 3.35 -9.69
CA GLU A 92 -3.80 2.93 -10.97
C GLU A 92 -4.23 1.50 -11.35
N LEU A 93 -4.25 0.57 -10.39
CA LEU A 93 -4.71 -0.80 -10.59
C LEU A 93 -6.18 -0.83 -11.04
N LEU A 94 -7.07 -0.13 -10.34
CA LEU A 94 -8.49 -0.05 -10.71
C LEU A 94 -8.68 0.56 -12.11
N LYS A 95 -7.88 1.58 -12.45
CA LYS A 95 -7.88 2.16 -13.79
C LYS A 95 -7.45 1.13 -14.86
N ARG A 96 -6.42 0.33 -14.60
CA ARG A 96 -5.97 -0.76 -15.50
C ARG A 96 -7.01 -1.87 -15.65
N LEU A 97 -7.78 -2.13 -14.60
CA LEU A 97 -8.88 -3.11 -14.60
C LEU A 97 -10.19 -2.54 -15.16
N HIS A 98 -10.18 -1.31 -15.69
CA HIS A 98 -11.38 -0.63 -16.20
C HIS A 98 -12.49 -0.45 -15.15
N LEU A 99 -12.15 -0.44 -13.87
CA LEU A 99 -13.08 -0.22 -12.76
C LEU A 99 -13.12 1.27 -12.41
N LYS A 100 -14.33 1.86 -12.50
CA LYS A 100 -14.55 3.27 -12.14
C LYS A 100 -14.74 3.38 -10.64
N MET A 101 -13.68 3.69 -9.91
CA MET A 101 -13.75 4.05 -8.49
C MET A 101 -13.14 5.44 -8.28
N SER A 102 -13.79 6.27 -7.48
CA SER A 102 -13.23 7.58 -7.14
C SER A 102 -12.04 7.43 -6.20
N PHE A 103 -11.04 8.31 -6.34
CA PHE A 103 -9.89 8.35 -5.42
C PHE A 103 -10.33 8.48 -3.95
N LYS A 104 -11.40 9.24 -3.70
CA LYS A 104 -11.99 9.39 -2.36
C LYS A 104 -12.50 8.06 -1.81
N ALA A 105 -13.16 7.24 -2.64
CA ALA A 105 -13.65 5.93 -2.22
C ALA A 105 -12.51 4.97 -1.90
N VAL A 106 -11.42 4.97 -2.70
CA VAL A 106 -10.21 4.17 -2.41
C VAL A 106 -9.60 4.57 -1.07
N ASN A 107 -9.46 5.87 -0.82
CA ASN A 107 -8.90 6.35 0.46
C ASN A 107 -9.80 6.01 1.65
N LEU A 108 -11.12 6.12 1.49
CA LEU A 108 -12.06 5.77 2.55
C LEU A 108 -12.02 4.27 2.86
N LEU A 109 -11.90 3.43 1.84
CA LEU A 109 -11.77 1.98 1.99
C LEU A 109 -10.46 1.61 2.71
N LEU A 110 -9.35 2.25 2.34
CA LEU A 110 -8.07 2.08 3.03
C LEU A 110 -8.12 2.52 4.50
N LEU A 111 -8.77 3.65 4.78
CA LEU A 111 -8.96 4.11 6.16
C LEU A 111 -9.84 3.14 6.95
N GLY A 112 -10.92 2.65 6.33
CA GLY A 112 -11.81 1.66 6.93
C GLY A 112 -11.10 0.36 7.27
N THR A 113 -10.27 -0.17 6.36
CA THR A 113 -9.50 -1.40 6.66
C THR A 113 -8.45 -1.17 7.73
N LEU A 114 -7.82 -0.01 7.79
CA LEU A 114 -6.89 0.33 8.87
C LEU A 114 -7.58 0.30 10.24
N VAL A 115 -8.76 0.94 10.33
CA VAL A 115 -9.57 0.97 11.56
C VAL A 115 -9.98 -0.44 11.96
N LEU A 116 -10.44 -1.26 11.01
CA LEU A 116 -10.81 -2.65 11.27
C LEU A 116 -9.65 -3.48 11.80
N ILE A 117 -8.43 -3.32 11.26
CA ILE A 117 -7.25 -4.05 11.72
C ILE A 117 -6.87 -3.67 13.15
N ILE A 118 -7.00 -2.38 13.49
CA ILE A 118 -6.79 -1.91 14.86
C ILE A 118 -7.85 -2.52 15.80
N ILE A 119 -9.12 -2.53 15.38
CA ILE A 119 -10.20 -3.13 16.16
C ILE A 119 -9.96 -4.64 16.36
N GLU A 120 -9.65 -5.38 15.30
CA GLU A 120 -9.33 -6.82 15.38
C GLU A 120 -8.18 -7.07 16.36
N TYR A 121 -7.12 -6.26 16.30
CA TYR A 121 -5.95 -6.45 17.15
C TYR A 121 -6.20 -6.13 18.62
N VAL A 122 -6.97 -5.08 18.92
CA VAL A 122 -7.19 -4.62 20.29
C VAL A 122 -8.32 -5.37 20.99
N TRP A 123 -9.40 -5.74 20.27
CA TRP A 123 -10.59 -6.35 20.87
C TRP A 123 -10.80 -7.83 20.55
N LEU A 124 -10.33 -8.33 19.41
CA LEU A 124 -10.59 -9.72 18.98
C LEU A 124 -9.40 -10.66 19.22
N ARG A 125 -8.23 -10.11 19.55
CA ARG A 125 -7.06 -10.88 19.96
C ARG A 125 -7.08 -11.23 21.46
N SER A 126 -7.69 -10.38 22.28
CA SER A 126 -7.91 -10.57 23.72
C SER A 126 -8.97 -11.62 23.99
#